data_AF-A0A1Q6Z7R0-F1
#
_entry.id   AF-A0A1Q6Z7R0-F1
#
_cell.length_a   1.000
_cell.length_b   1.000
_cell.length_c   1.000
_cell.angle_alpha   90.00
_cell.angle_beta   90.00
_cell.angle_gamma   90.00
#
_symmetry.space_group_name_H-M   'P 1'
#
loop_
_entity.id
_entity.type
_entity.pdbx_description
1 polymer ?
#
loop_
_entity_poly.entity_id
_entity_poly.type
_entity_poly.pdbx_seq_one_letter_code
_entity_poly.pdbx_strand_id
1 'polypeptide(L)'
;MIADRAIELVAMLEANGDTSSDEIFEQLGSLEEKEARQAIDEEEKQVALREEEEASAAIYEETVNQLTPLETLQRLRKVENLTWATRVADLEKKLVDERATREKLDFARETSETYRRQSEQYKQKSDAERREHEARLARIDDDLTISLHTLGGSNMRYASAEEKAEIVNGEISSLAAEIDGLLRHVGLSGPYGSLCDKIRMVTDEVLASRALGE
;
A
#
# COMPACT_ATOMS: atom_id res chain seq x y z
N MET A 1 -11.14 41.31 -16.11
CA MET A 1 -11.95 41.48 -14.88
C MET A 1 -13.44 41.48 -15.18
N ILE A 2 -14.02 42.51 -15.82
CA ILE A 2 -15.47 42.52 -16.17
C ILE A 2 -15.82 41.38 -17.12
N ALA A 3 -15.03 41.17 -18.18
CA ALA A 3 -15.24 40.09 -19.14
C ALA A 3 -15.20 38.69 -18.48
N ASP A 4 -14.25 38.45 -17.57
CA ASP A 4 -14.08 37.14 -16.92
C ASP A 4 -15.21 36.84 -15.92
N ARG A 5 -15.70 37.86 -15.19
CA ARG A 5 -16.79 37.72 -14.22
C ARG A 5 -18.17 37.65 -14.90
N ALA A 6 -18.34 38.32 -16.04
CA ALA A 6 -19.52 38.20 -16.89
C ALA A 6 -19.65 36.80 -17.49
N ILE A 7 -18.53 36.19 -17.89
CA ILE A 7 -18.47 34.78 -18.32
C ILE A 7 -18.88 33.85 -17.17
N GLU A 8 -18.44 34.13 -15.94
CA GLU A 8 -18.79 33.36 -14.74
C GLU A 8 -20.29 33.46 -14.37
N LEU A 9 -20.88 34.66 -14.50
CA LEU A 9 -22.30 34.92 -14.27
C LEU A 9 -23.18 34.24 -15.33
N VAL A 10 -22.82 34.33 -16.62
CA VAL A 10 -23.51 33.63 -17.70
C VAL A 10 -23.45 32.11 -17.49
N ALA A 11 -22.30 31.57 -17.06
CA ALA A 11 -22.13 30.15 -16.77
C ALA A 11 -22.93 29.66 -15.55
N MET A 12 -23.05 30.49 -14.49
CA MET A 12 -23.88 30.16 -13.32
C MET A 12 -25.39 30.25 -13.61
N LEU A 13 -25.80 31.10 -14.55
CA LEU A 13 -27.20 31.31 -14.91
C LEU A 13 -27.71 30.28 -15.92
N GLU A 14 -26.87 29.83 -16.87
CA GLU A 14 -27.16 28.66 -17.72
C GLU A 14 -27.39 27.38 -16.90
N ALA A 15 -26.75 27.27 -15.73
CA ALA A 15 -26.92 26.14 -14.81
C ALA A 15 -28.28 26.13 -14.06
N ASN A 16 -28.97 27.27 -13.97
CA ASN A 16 -30.22 27.43 -13.19
C ASN A 16 -31.50 27.53 -14.03
N GLY A 17 -31.41 27.43 -15.36
CA GLY A 17 -32.52 27.03 -16.26
C GLY A 17 -33.72 27.97 -16.42
N ASP A 18 -33.89 29.02 -15.61
CA ASP A 18 -35.08 29.90 -15.63
C ASP A 18 -34.72 31.36 -15.27
N THR A 19 -33.93 32.04 -16.10
CA THR A 19 -33.80 33.51 -16.02
C THR A 19 -33.96 34.11 -17.42
N SER A 20 -34.89 35.06 -17.55
CA SER A 20 -35.16 35.76 -18.81
C SER A 20 -33.96 36.60 -19.23
N SER A 21 -33.67 36.68 -20.53
CA SER A 21 -32.56 37.50 -21.05
C SER A 21 -32.63 38.96 -20.58
N ASP A 22 -33.83 39.49 -20.33
CA ASP A 22 -34.04 40.87 -19.85
C ASP A 22 -33.57 41.06 -18.40
N GLU A 23 -33.76 40.06 -17.53
CA GLU A 23 -33.29 40.09 -16.13
C GLU A 23 -31.76 40.02 -16.05
N ILE A 24 -31.12 39.34 -16.99
CA ILE A 24 -29.66 39.24 -17.10
C ILE A 24 -29.06 40.60 -17.48
N PHE A 25 -29.65 41.30 -18.45
CA PHE A 25 -29.20 42.64 -18.84
C PHE A 25 -29.40 43.66 -17.73
N GLU A 26 -30.49 43.58 -16.97
CA GLU A 26 -30.75 44.48 -15.83
C GLU A 26 -29.77 44.22 -14.67
N GLN A 27 -29.45 42.95 -14.38
CA GLN A 27 -28.46 42.60 -13.38
C GLN A 27 -27.04 43.03 -13.77
N LEU A 28 -26.64 42.83 -15.03
CA LEU A 28 -25.36 43.30 -15.55
C LEU A 28 -25.27 44.83 -15.54
N GLY A 29 -26.32 45.54 -15.96
CA GLY A 29 -26.38 47.00 -15.88
C GLY A 29 -26.27 47.52 -14.44
N SER A 30 -26.91 46.84 -13.48
CA SER A 30 -26.81 47.19 -12.05
C SER A 30 -25.41 46.92 -11.45
N LEU A 31 -24.69 45.94 -11.99
CA LEU A 31 -23.31 45.62 -11.61
C LEU A 31 -22.32 46.61 -12.19
N GLU A 32 -22.47 46.97 -13.47
CA GLU A 32 -21.70 48.04 -14.10
C GLU A 32 -21.90 49.38 -13.38
N GLU A 33 -23.13 49.70 -12.96
CA GLU A 33 -23.42 50.91 -12.20
C GLU A 33 -22.79 50.87 -10.79
N LYS A 34 -22.77 49.71 -10.13
CA LYS A 34 -22.11 49.54 -8.82
C LYS A 34 -20.60 49.60 -8.90
N GLU A 35 -19.99 49.00 -9.92
CA GLU A 35 -18.55 49.08 -10.15
C GLU A 35 -18.12 50.49 -10.55
N ALA A 36 -18.92 51.19 -11.37
CA ALA A 36 -18.68 52.59 -11.69
C ALA A 36 -18.77 53.49 -10.44
N ARG A 37 -19.76 53.27 -9.57
CA ARG A 37 -19.86 53.99 -8.29
C ARG A 37 -18.70 53.66 -7.34
N GLN A 38 -18.26 52.40 -7.27
CA GLN A 38 -17.08 52.03 -6.48
C GLN A 38 -15.79 52.64 -7.02
N ALA A 39 -15.65 52.74 -8.35
CA ALA A 39 -14.52 53.40 -8.97
C ALA A 39 -14.52 54.90 -8.65
N ILE A 40 -15.68 55.55 -8.67
CA ILE A 40 -15.84 56.96 -8.28
C ILE A 40 -15.54 57.14 -6.79
N ASP A 41 -16.09 56.31 -5.90
CA ASP A 41 -15.83 56.40 -4.46
C ASP A 41 -14.34 56.19 -4.12
N GLU A 42 -13.66 55.28 -4.84
CA GLU A 42 -12.22 55.07 -4.69
C GLU A 42 -11.43 56.25 -5.25
N GLU A 43 -11.83 56.81 -6.40
CA GLU A 43 -11.22 58.01 -6.96
C GLU A 43 -11.40 59.23 -6.04
N GLU A 44 -12.58 59.41 -5.45
CA GLU A 44 -12.85 60.45 -4.45
C GLU A 44 -12.00 60.27 -3.18
N LYS A 45 -11.79 59.04 -2.71
CA LYS A 45 -10.86 58.75 -1.60
C LYS A 45 -9.42 59.09 -1.96
N GLN A 46 -8.98 58.75 -3.17
CA GLN A 46 -7.64 59.06 -3.65
C GLN A 46 -7.45 60.57 -3.82
N VAL A 47 -8.47 61.31 -4.27
CA VAL A 47 -8.47 62.77 -4.34
C VAL A 47 -8.38 63.37 -2.94
N ALA A 48 -9.20 62.91 -1.99
CA ALA A 48 -9.16 63.39 -0.61
C ALA A 48 -7.79 63.13 0.06
N LEU A 49 -7.18 61.98 -0.19
CA LEU A 49 -5.81 61.66 0.26
C LEU A 49 -4.78 62.62 -0.35
N ARG A 50 -4.88 62.94 -1.64
CA ARG A 50 -3.98 63.91 -2.28
C ARG A 50 -4.19 65.33 -1.75
N GLU A 51 -5.42 65.75 -1.53
CA GLU A 51 -5.71 67.06 -0.94
C GLU A 51 -5.17 67.16 0.50
N GLU A 52 -5.24 66.08 1.29
CA GLU A 52 -4.65 66.01 2.62
C GLU A 52 -3.11 66.01 2.59
N GLU A 53 -2.50 65.32 1.62
CA GLU A 53 -1.05 65.33 1.38
C GLU A 53 -0.57 66.72 0.92
N GLU A 54 -1.30 67.37 0.01
CA GLU A 54 -1.00 68.72 -0.49
C GLU A 54 -1.18 69.78 0.61
N ALA A 55 -2.25 69.69 1.40
CA ALA A 55 -2.46 70.57 2.56
C ALA A 55 -1.36 70.35 3.62
N SER A 56 -0.97 69.11 3.87
CA SER A 56 0.12 68.78 4.78
C SER A 56 1.47 69.29 4.25
N ALA A 57 1.71 69.19 2.95
CA ALA A 57 2.92 69.70 2.30
C ALA A 57 2.98 71.24 2.36
N ALA A 58 1.86 71.93 2.12
CA ALA A 58 1.77 73.39 2.22
C ALA A 58 2.00 73.88 3.66
N ILE A 59 1.43 73.20 4.66
CA ILE A 59 1.70 73.48 6.09
C ILE A 59 3.18 73.20 6.42
N TYR A 60 3.77 72.16 5.84
CA TYR A 60 5.18 71.85 6.03
C TYR A 60 6.09 72.93 5.43
N GLU A 61 5.83 73.39 4.20
CA GLU A 61 6.58 74.49 3.58
C GLU A 61 6.44 75.81 4.35
N GLU A 62 5.22 76.18 4.75
CA GLU A 62 4.98 77.41 5.52
C GLU A 62 5.69 77.36 6.88
N THR A 63 5.62 76.22 7.58
CA THR A 63 6.31 76.07 8.86
C THR A 63 7.82 75.99 8.71
N VAL A 64 8.37 75.43 7.63
CA VAL A 64 9.82 75.41 7.37
C VAL A 64 10.36 76.80 7.02
N ASN A 65 9.58 77.61 6.30
CA ASN A 65 9.95 78.99 5.95
C ASN A 65 9.95 79.96 7.16
N GLN A 66 9.34 79.56 8.27
CA GLN A 66 9.34 80.32 9.54
C GLN A 66 10.43 79.87 10.51
N LEU A 67 11.17 78.79 10.22
CA LEU A 67 12.23 78.29 11.09
C LEU A 67 13.55 79.00 10.83
N THR A 68 14.31 79.21 11.91
CA THR A 68 15.71 79.58 11.77
C THR A 68 16.52 78.43 11.17
N PRO A 69 17.64 78.71 10.49
CA PRO A 69 18.51 77.67 9.92
C PRO A 69 18.93 76.60 10.94
N LEU A 70 19.07 76.97 12.22
CA LEU A 70 19.41 76.04 13.30
C LEU A 70 18.26 75.06 13.60
N GLU A 71 17.02 75.54 13.64
CA GLU A 71 15.84 74.71 13.90
C GLU A 71 15.53 73.77 12.72
N THR A 72 15.76 74.24 11.49
CA THR A 72 15.65 73.40 10.27
C THR A 72 16.64 72.24 10.31
N LEU A 73 17.91 72.51 10.67
CA LEU A 73 18.93 71.46 10.82
C LEU A 73 18.60 70.47 11.95
N GLN A 74 18.05 70.95 13.08
CA GLN A 74 17.61 70.08 14.18
C GLN A 74 16.44 69.17 13.77
N ARG A 75 15.46 69.69 13.02
CA ARG A 75 14.34 68.90 12.50
C ARG A 75 14.82 67.87 11.47
N LEU A 76 15.68 68.25 10.52
CA LEU A 76 16.25 67.33 9.54
C LEU A 76 17.01 66.17 10.21
N ARG A 77 17.86 66.48 11.20
CA ARG A 77 18.55 65.46 12.00
C ARG A 77 17.56 64.53 12.73
N LYS A 78 16.46 65.07 13.25
CA LYS A 78 15.42 64.26 13.93
C LYS A 78 14.72 63.31 12.96
N VAL A 79 14.38 63.78 11.75
CA VAL A 79 13.79 62.96 10.68
C VAL A 79 14.75 61.88 10.21
N GLU A 80 16.03 62.21 10.04
CA GLU A 80 17.08 61.26 9.68
C GLU A 80 17.25 60.18 10.76
N ASN A 81 17.28 60.57 12.03
CA ASN A 81 17.36 59.62 13.14
C ASN A 81 16.13 58.71 13.21
N LEU A 82 14.93 59.23 12.95
CA LEU A 82 13.70 58.45 12.92
C LEU A 82 13.70 57.44 11.76
N THR A 83 14.08 57.87 10.57
CA THR A 83 14.16 56.97 9.40
C THR A 83 15.21 55.88 9.58
N TRP A 84 16.36 56.20 10.19
CA TRP A 84 17.33 55.19 10.60
C TRP A 84 16.77 54.22 11.64
N ALA A 85 16.10 54.72 12.69
CA ALA A 85 15.51 53.87 13.73
C ALA A 85 14.46 52.90 13.14
N THR A 86 13.59 53.36 12.25
CA THR A 86 12.60 52.51 11.57
C THR A 86 13.28 51.44 10.71
N ARG A 87 14.33 51.81 9.95
CA ARG A 87 15.06 50.87 9.10
C ARG A 87 15.81 49.81 9.89
N VAL A 88 16.37 50.19 11.04
CA VAL A 88 17.01 49.24 11.97
C VAL A 88 15.97 48.27 12.53
N ALA A 89 14.82 48.76 12.99
CA ALA A 89 13.75 47.92 13.51
C ALA A 89 13.22 46.92 12.47
N ASP A 90 13.07 47.34 11.21
CA ASP A 90 12.67 46.46 10.11
C ASP A 90 13.71 45.36 9.82
N LEU A 91 15.00 45.70 9.88
CA LEU A 91 16.09 44.73 9.71
C LEU A 91 16.16 43.74 10.88
N GLU A 92 15.98 44.22 12.11
CA GLU A 92 15.91 43.36 13.30
C GLU A 92 14.75 42.38 13.21
N LYS A 93 13.56 42.85 12.80
CA LYS A 93 12.40 41.99 12.58
C LYS A 93 12.67 40.92 11.52
N LYS A 94 13.23 41.31 10.37
CA LYS A 94 13.60 40.35 9.29
C LYS A 94 14.62 39.33 9.77
N LEU A 95 15.60 39.72 10.58
CA LEU A 95 16.60 38.81 11.15
C LEU A 95 15.95 37.78 12.09
N VAL A 96 15.00 38.21 12.93
CA VAL A 96 14.24 37.33 13.81
C VAL A 96 13.41 36.34 13.00
N ASP A 97 12.72 36.82 11.96
CA ASP A 97 11.91 35.99 11.07
C ASP A 97 12.79 34.97 10.31
N GLU A 98 13.99 35.37 9.85
CA GLU A 98 14.95 34.46 9.19
C GLU A 98 15.45 33.37 10.14
N ARG A 99 15.76 33.72 11.40
CA ARG A 99 16.17 32.74 12.42
C ARG A 99 15.06 31.74 12.72
N ALA A 100 13.83 32.23 12.91
CA ALA A 100 12.67 31.37 13.17
C ALA A 100 12.37 30.43 11.98
N THR A 101 12.55 30.89 10.75
CA THR A 101 12.37 30.05 9.55
C THR A 101 13.49 29.03 9.38
N ARG A 102 14.74 29.39 9.69
CA ARG A 102 15.87 28.44 9.72
C ARG A 102 15.66 27.33 10.74
N GLU A 103 15.26 27.67 11.96
CA GLU A 103 15.00 26.67 13.00
C GLU A 103 13.91 25.67 12.57
N LYS A 104 12.84 26.16 11.92
CA LYS A 104 11.79 25.28 11.36
C LYS A 104 12.33 24.38 10.24
N LEU A 105 13.20 24.90 9.37
CA LEU A 105 13.81 24.13 8.30
C LEU A 105 14.76 23.06 8.84
N ASP A 106 15.56 23.38 9.85
CA ASP A 106 16.48 22.44 10.48
C ASP A 106 15.70 21.33 11.20
N PHE A 107 14.62 21.67 11.91
CA PHE A 107 13.71 20.68 12.49
C PHE A 107 13.05 19.78 11.42
N ALA A 108 12.59 20.36 10.30
CA ALA A 108 12.02 19.60 9.20
C ALA A 108 13.04 18.66 8.54
N ARG A 109 14.32 19.08 8.46
CA ARG A 109 15.42 18.23 7.96
C ARG A 109 15.71 17.07 8.90
N GLU A 110 15.83 17.33 10.20
CA GLU A 110 16.10 16.30 11.20
C GLU A 110 14.98 15.25 11.27
N THR A 111 13.73 15.71 11.24
CA THR A 111 12.56 14.81 11.19
C THR A 111 12.53 14.00 9.90
N SER A 112 12.81 14.62 8.74
CA SER A 112 12.91 13.91 7.45
C SER A 112 14.00 12.85 7.46
N GLU A 113 15.19 13.15 7.98
CA GLU A 113 16.28 12.17 8.12
C GLU A 113 15.90 11.01 9.04
N THR A 114 15.19 11.30 10.14
CA THR A 114 14.71 10.28 11.07
C THR A 114 13.72 9.33 10.39
N TYR A 115 12.75 9.86 9.66
CA TYR A 115 11.81 9.04 8.88
C TYR A 115 12.51 8.22 7.80
N ARG A 116 13.52 8.80 7.12
CA ARG A 116 14.33 8.06 6.13
C ARG A 116 15.04 6.87 6.76
N ARG A 117 15.71 7.09 7.91
CA ARG A 117 16.41 6.00 8.65
C ARG A 117 15.43 4.92 9.10
N GLN A 118 14.27 5.29 9.64
CA GLN A 118 13.24 4.33 10.03
C GLN A 118 12.71 3.53 8.83
N SER A 119 12.44 4.19 7.71
CA SER A 119 12.01 3.53 6.47
C SER A 119 13.04 2.52 5.98
N GLU A 120 14.33 2.86 6.00
CA GLU A 120 15.42 1.94 5.64
C GLU A 120 15.49 0.74 6.58
N GLN A 121 15.33 0.94 7.89
CA GLN A 121 15.28 -0.15 8.86
C GLN A 121 14.09 -1.08 8.64
N TYR A 122 12.90 -0.53 8.39
CA TYR A 122 11.71 -1.34 8.07
C TYR A 122 11.89 -2.15 6.78
N LYS A 123 12.49 -1.55 5.75
CA LYS A 123 12.79 -2.25 4.50
C LYS A 123 13.76 -3.41 4.72
N GLN A 124 14.85 -3.17 5.45
CA GLN A 124 15.82 -4.23 5.78
C GLN A 124 15.16 -5.37 6.57
N LYS A 125 14.31 -5.05 7.54
CA LYS A 125 13.57 -6.05 8.31
C LYS A 125 12.62 -6.87 7.42
N SER A 126 11.85 -6.20 6.55
CA SER A 126 10.96 -6.86 5.61
C SER A 126 11.72 -7.77 4.64
N ASP A 127 12.85 -7.32 4.10
CA ASP A 127 13.69 -8.14 3.24
C ASP A 127 14.29 -9.35 3.99
N ALA A 128 14.62 -9.20 5.27
CA ALA A 128 15.10 -10.31 6.10
C ALA A 128 14.00 -11.35 6.35
N GLU A 129 12.80 -10.90 6.75
CA GLU A 129 11.62 -11.76 6.94
C GLU A 129 11.27 -12.49 5.63
N ARG A 130 11.32 -11.80 4.48
CA ARG A 130 11.05 -12.41 3.17
C ARG A 130 12.03 -13.54 2.86
N ARG A 131 13.33 -13.31 3.06
CA ARG A 131 14.36 -14.36 2.85
C ARG A 131 14.16 -15.54 3.80
N GLU A 132 13.77 -15.28 5.05
CA GLU A 132 13.48 -16.35 6.00
C GLU A 132 12.28 -17.20 5.54
N HIS A 133 11.20 -16.55 5.10
CA HIS A 133 10.03 -17.25 4.56
C HIS A 133 10.34 -18.05 3.30
N GLU A 134 11.09 -17.48 2.36
CA GLU A 134 11.57 -18.17 1.15
C GLU A 134 12.39 -19.42 1.53
N ALA A 135 13.30 -19.32 2.51
CA ALA A 135 14.09 -20.45 2.99
C ALA A 135 13.24 -21.52 3.68
N ARG A 136 12.20 -21.14 4.43
CA ARG A 136 11.25 -22.09 5.03
C ARG A 136 10.45 -22.83 3.97
N LEU A 137 9.98 -22.13 2.94
CA LEU A 137 9.24 -22.74 1.83
C LEU A 137 10.11 -23.75 1.05
N ALA A 138 11.38 -23.40 0.79
CA ALA A 138 12.31 -24.31 0.14
C ALA A 138 12.50 -25.62 0.93
N ARG A 139 12.62 -25.54 2.27
CA ARG A 139 12.70 -26.73 3.12
C ARG A 139 11.44 -27.59 3.08
N ILE A 140 10.27 -26.96 3.08
CA ILE A 140 8.99 -27.68 2.97
C ILE A 140 8.91 -28.41 1.62
N ASP A 141 9.36 -27.78 0.54
CA ASP A 141 9.39 -28.38 -0.79
C ASP A 141 10.35 -29.58 -0.87
N ASP A 142 11.53 -29.46 -0.25
CA ASP A 142 12.48 -30.56 -0.10
C ASP A 142 11.88 -31.73 0.70
N ASP A 143 11.27 -31.44 1.86
CA ASP A 143 10.63 -32.45 2.71
C ASP A 143 9.45 -33.14 2.00
N LEU A 144 8.67 -32.38 1.24
CA LEU A 144 7.58 -32.91 0.42
C LEU A 144 8.10 -33.83 -0.67
N THR A 145 9.19 -33.44 -1.35
CA THR A 145 9.83 -34.24 -2.38
C THR A 145 10.35 -35.56 -1.82
N ILE A 146 11.03 -35.54 -0.67
CA ILE A 146 11.49 -36.75 0.02
C ILE A 146 10.31 -37.64 0.42
N SER A 147 9.24 -37.05 0.94
CA SER A 147 8.03 -37.77 1.35
C SER A 147 7.36 -38.44 0.15
N LEU A 148 7.20 -37.73 -0.96
CA LEU A 148 6.62 -38.25 -2.20
C LEU A 148 7.48 -39.38 -2.78
N HIS A 149 8.81 -39.22 -2.80
CA HIS A 149 9.72 -40.28 -3.25
C HIS A 149 9.62 -41.53 -2.37
N THR A 150 9.55 -41.34 -1.04
CA THR A 150 9.40 -42.44 -0.08
C THR A 150 8.07 -43.16 -0.23
N LEU A 151 6.98 -42.40 -0.43
CA LEU A 151 5.65 -42.94 -0.70
C LEU A 151 5.63 -43.71 -2.03
N GLY A 152 6.20 -43.15 -3.11
CA GLY A 152 6.30 -43.82 -4.40
C GLY A 152 7.09 -45.13 -4.30
N GLY A 153 8.24 -45.12 -3.63
CA GLY A 153 9.04 -46.32 -3.38
C GLY A 153 8.34 -47.36 -2.50
N SER A 154 7.50 -46.94 -1.55
CA SER A 154 6.70 -47.85 -0.72
C SER A 154 5.56 -48.45 -1.52
N ASN A 155 4.87 -47.64 -2.32
CA ASN A 155 3.77 -48.09 -3.18
C ASN A 155 4.22 -49.16 -4.17
N MET A 156 5.40 -49.00 -4.78
CA MET A 156 5.99 -50.01 -5.67
C MET A 156 6.30 -51.33 -4.94
N ARG A 157 6.74 -51.27 -3.68
CA ARG A 157 6.96 -52.49 -2.88
C ARG A 157 5.66 -53.19 -2.53
N TYR A 158 4.61 -52.45 -2.18
CA TYR A 158 3.29 -53.01 -1.91
C TYR A 158 2.69 -53.66 -3.16
N ALA A 159 2.76 -52.98 -4.31
CA ALA A 159 2.32 -53.54 -5.58
C ALA A 159 3.05 -54.86 -5.92
N SER A 160 4.38 -54.90 -5.74
CA SER A 160 5.15 -56.14 -5.94
C SER A 160 4.82 -57.24 -4.92
N ALA A 161 4.47 -56.88 -3.68
CA ALA A 161 4.06 -57.85 -2.67
C ALA A 161 2.66 -58.43 -2.97
N GLU A 162 1.74 -57.60 -3.46
CA GLU A 162 0.39 -58.01 -3.87
C GLU A 162 0.45 -58.96 -5.08
N GLU A 163 1.25 -58.64 -6.11
CA GLU A 163 1.48 -59.51 -7.25
C GLU A 163 2.08 -60.87 -6.84
N LYS A 164 3.08 -60.87 -5.94
CA LYS A 164 3.64 -62.12 -5.40
C LYS A 164 2.63 -62.92 -4.58
N ALA A 165 1.78 -62.26 -3.81
CA ALA A 165 0.73 -62.93 -3.04
C ALA A 165 -0.30 -63.59 -3.97
N GLU A 166 -0.65 -62.95 -5.09
CA GLU A 166 -1.55 -63.53 -6.10
C GLU A 166 -0.94 -64.77 -6.78
N ILE A 167 0.34 -64.72 -7.15
CA ILE A 167 1.07 -65.88 -7.71
C ILE A 167 1.06 -67.06 -6.72
N VAL A 168 1.46 -66.82 -5.47
CA VAL A 168 1.48 -67.86 -4.43
C VAL A 168 0.08 -68.43 -4.18
N ASN A 169 -0.96 -67.59 -4.19
CA ASN A 169 -2.33 -68.06 -4.02
C ASN A 169 -2.80 -68.91 -5.21
N GLY A 170 -2.37 -68.55 -6.43
CA GLY A 170 -2.57 -69.35 -7.63
C GLY A 170 -1.89 -70.72 -7.56
N GLU A 171 -0.62 -70.76 -7.12
CA GLU A 171 0.15 -71.99 -6.92
C GLU A 171 -0.49 -72.90 -5.85
N ILE A 172 -0.92 -72.33 -4.72
CA ILE A 172 -1.64 -73.05 -3.65
C ILE A 172 -2.95 -73.65 -4.18
N SER A 173 -3.69 -72.90 -5.00
CA SER A 173 -4.93 -73.37 -5.61
C SER A 173 -4.71 -74.50 -6.62
N SER A 174 -3.64 -74.39 -7.44
CA SER A 174 -3.24 -75.45 -8.38
C SER A 174 -2.85 -76.73 -7.63
N LEU A 175 -2.01 -76.60 -6.59
CA LEU A 175 -1.58 -77.73 -5.77
C LEU A 175 -2.78 -78.40 -5.07
N ALA A 176 -3.75 -77.62 -4.59
CA ALA A 176 -4.98 -78.15 -4.04
C ALA A 176 -5.80 -78.98 -5.05
N ALA A 177 -5.88 -78.51 -6.31
CA ALA A 177 -6.58 -79.22 -7.38
C ALA A 177 -5.87 -80.51 -7.80
N GLU A 178 -4.53 -80.50 -7.85
CA GLU A 178 -3.72 -81.70 -8.12
C GLU A 178 -3.91 -82.76 -7.04
N ILE A 179 -3.88 -82.36 -5.77
CA ILE A 179 -4.10 -83.28 -4.65
C ILE A 179 -5.53 -83.84 -4.66
N ASP A 180 -6.55 -83.03 -4.99
CA ASP A 180 -7.91 -83.53 -5.21
C ASP A 180 -7.99 -84.54 -6.36
N GLY A 181 -7.16 -84.36 -7.40
CA GLY A 181 -6.98 -85.32 -8.48
C GLY A 181 -6.42 -86.65 -7.99
N LEU A 182 -5.34 -86.61 -7.21
CA LEU A 182 -4.70 -87.79 -6.63
C LEU A 182 -5.64 -88.54 -5.68
N LEU A 183 -6.27 -87.82 -4.76
CA LEU A 183 -7.23 -88.37 -3.80
C LEU A 183 -8.39 -89.10 -4.51
N ARG A 184 -8.91 -88.52 -5.60
CA ARG A 184 -9.92 -89.19 -6.45
C ARG A 184 -9.39 -90.47 -7.13
N HIS A 185 -8.14 -90.49 -7.59
CA HIS A 185 -7.55 -91.67 -8.23
C HIS A 185 -7.38 -92.85 -7.26
N VAL A 186 -7.11 -92.57 -5.98
CA VAL A 186 -7.00 -93.61 -4.94
C VAL A 186 -8.34 -93.93 -4.26
N GLY A 187 -9.46 -93.42 -4.77
CA GLY A 187 -10.80 -93.70 -4.25
C GLY A 187 -11.15 -92.99 -2.93
N LEU A 188 -10.31 -92.06 -2.49
CA LEU A 188 -10.51 -91.25 -1.29
C LEU A 188 -11.12 -89.91 -1.70
N SER A 189 -12.44 -89.86 -1.90
CA SER A 189 -13.15 -88.61 -2.21
C SER A 189 -14.07 -88.20 -1.07
N GLY A 190 -13.84 -87.02 -0.47
CA GLY A 190 -14.67 -86.44 0.58
C GLY A 190 -14.45 -84.93 0.72
N PRO A 191 -15.30 -84.22 1.50
CA PRO A 191 -15.12 -82.78 1.74
C PRO A 191 -13.93 -82.54 2.68
N TYR A 192 -12.75 -82.36 2.11
CA TYR A 192 -11.55 -82.01 2.89
C TYR A 192 -11.53 -80.49 3.12
N GLY A 193 -11.59 -80.09 4.40
CA GLY A 193 -11.77 -78.69 4.80
C GLY A 193 -10.60 -77.76 4.48
N SER A 194 -9.36 -78.25 4.44
CA SER A 194 -8.18 -77.46 4.10
C SER A 194 -7.18 -78.22 3.21
N LEU A 195 -6.28 -77.50 2.53
CA LEU A 195 -5.18 -78.09 1.76
C LEU A 195 -4.28 -78.97 2.65
N CYS A 196 -4.03 -78.55 3.90
CA CYS A 196 -3.26 -79.33 4.86
C CYS A 196 -3.95 -80.66 5.20
N ASP A 197 -5.28 -80.68 5.32
CA ASP A 197 -6.03 -81.93 5.55
C ASP A 197 -5.92 -82.88 4.36
N LYS A 198 -5.96 -82.34 3.14
CA LYS A 198 -5.77 -83.10 1.90
C LYS A 198 -4.36 -83.70 1.81
N ILE A 199 -3.33 -82.91 2.07
CA ILE A 199 -1.92 -83.36 2.09
C ILE A 199 -1.74 -84.46 3.14
N ARG A 200 -2.29 -84.27 4.34
CA ARG A 200 -2.21 -85.26 5.42
C ARG A 200 -2.86 -86.58 5.01
N MET A 201 -4.04 -86.54 4.38
CA MET A 201 -4.74 -87.74 3.92
C MET A 201 -3.92 -88.52 2.87
N VAL A 202 -3.36 -87.83 1.87
CA VAL A 202 -2.46 -88.48 0.89
C VAL A 202 -1.25 -89.11 1.58
N THR A 203 -0.68 -88.41 2.54
CA THR A 203 0.49 -88.89 3.29
C THR A 203 0.15 -90.13 4.11
N ASP A 204 -0.97 -90.12 4.83
CA ASP A 204 -1.46 -91.24 5.64
C ASP A 204 -1.74 -92.46 4.74
N GLU A 205 -2.34 -92.27 3.56
CA GLU A 205 -2.59 -93.35 2.59
C GLU A 205 -1.30 -93.92 2.01
N VAL A 206 -0.32 -93.08 1.65
CA VAL A 206 1.00 -93.53 1.17
C VAL A 206 1.72 -94.33 2.26
N LEU A 207 1.64 -93.89 3.52
CA LEU A 207 2.24 -94.59 4.65
C LEU A 207 1.53 -95.93 4.92
N ALA A 208 0.20 -95.97 4.85
CA ALA A 208 -0.58 -97.18 4.99
C ALA A 208 -0.28 -98.20 3.88
N SER A 209 -0.23 -97.74 2.62
CA SER A 209 0.14 -98.55 1.46
C SER A 209 1.56 -99.13 1.59
N ARG A 210 2.53 -98.34 2.07
CA ARG A 210 3.91 -98.82 2.34
C ARG A 210 3.99 -99.82 3.50
N ALA A 211 3.15 -99.67 4.52
CA ALA A 211 3.12 -100.59 5.66
C ALA A 211 2.48 -101.94 5.33
N LEU A 212 1.58 -101.96 4.33
CA LEU A 212 0.89 -103.17 3.86
C LEU A 212 1.71 -104.00 2.85
N GLY A 213 2.79 -103.45 2.29
CA GLY A 213 3.79 -104.23 1.57
C GLY A 213 3.26 -105.04 0.38
N GLU A 214 2.72 -104.34 -0.64
CA GLU A 214 2.67 -104.77 -2.04
C GLU A 214 3.18 -103.65 -2.95
#